data_AF-A0A954RBU3-F1
#
_entry.id   AF-A0A954RBU3-F1
#
_cell.length_a   1.000
_cell.length_b   1.000
_cell.length_c   1.000
_cell.angle_alpha   90.00
_cell.angle_beta   90.00
_cell.angle_gamma   90.00
#
_symmetry.space_group_name_H-M   'P 1'
#
loop_
_entity.id
_entity.type
_entity.pdbx_description
1 polymer ?
#
loop_
_entity_poly.entity_id
_entity_poly.type
_entity_poly.pdbx_seq_one_letter_code
_entity_poly.pdbx_strand_id
1 'polypeptide(L)' 'DELFLNCLASMLFTYALGRELGVADQIQVKAAVAHMQQSGDDTLRSLLKFIVTSEPFRTK' A
#
# COMPACT_ATOMS: atom_id res chain seq x y z
N ASP A 1 8.94 -9.16 9.06
CA ASP A 1 8.20 -8.18 9.87
C ASP A 1 6.94 -7.67 9.16
N GLU A 2 5.85 -8.43 9.23
CA GLU A 2 4.56 -8.07 8.60
C GLU A 2 3.97 -6.77 9.17
N LEU A 3 4.13 -6.53 10.48
CA LEU A 3 3.66 -5.32 11.14
C LEU A 3 4.33 -4.05 10.57
N PHE A 4 5.63 -4.12 10.28
CA PHE A 4 6.37 -3.02 9.69
C PHE A 4 5.85 -2.68 8.29
N LEU A 5 5.67 -3.70 7.45
CA LEU A 5 5.14 -3.52 6.09
C LEU A 5 3.72 -2.94 6.11
N ASN A 6 2.90 -3.35 7.06
CA ASN A 6 1.54 -2.86 7.22
C ASN A 6 1.50 -1.36 7.59
N CYS A 7 2.32 -0.97 8.57
CA CYS A 7 2.47 0.45 8.95
C CYS A 7 3.04 1.29 7.81
N LEU A 8 4.06 0.78 7.10
CA LEU A 8 4.70 1.46 5.98
C LEU A 8 3.72 1.67 4.81
N ALA A 9 3.01 0.61 4.41
CA ALA A 9 2.00 0.68 3.36
C ALA A 9 0.87 1.65 3.75
N SER A 10 0.41 1.62 5.00
CA SER A 10 -0.62 2.55 5.49
C SER A 10 -0.17 4.01 5.39
N MET A 11 1.03 4.36 5.86
CA MET A 11 1.53 5.74 5.76
C MET A 11 1.65 6.21 4.30
N LEU A 12 2.14 5.34 3.41
CA LEU A 12 2.29 5.68 2.00
C LEU A 12 0.94 5.82 1.29
N PHE A 13 -0.05 5.00 1.62
CA PHE A 13 -1.41 5.15 1.11
C PHE A 13 -2.05 6.45 1.60
N THR A 14 -1.88 6.83 2.87
CA THR A 14 -2.35 8.11 3.39
C THR A 14 -1.75 9.28 2.61
N TYR A 15 -0.43 9.24 2.36
CA TYR A 15 0.25 10.27 1.58
C TYR A 15 -0.21 10.29 0.12
N ALA A 16 -0.30 9.12 -0.53
CA ALA A 16 -0.69 9.01 -1.93
C ALA A 16 -2.13 9.44 -2.16
N LEU A 17 -3.05 9.08 -1.27
CA LEU A 17 -4.47 9.43 -1.38
C LEU A 17 -4.76 10.84 -0.85
N GLY A 18 -3.92 11.40 0.02
CA GLY A 18 -4.13 12.72 0.62
C GLY A 18 -5.30 12.76 1.59
N ARG A 19 -5.73 11.61 2.10
CA ARG A 19 -6.80 11.45 3.09
C ARG A 19 -6.47 10.34 4.07
N GLU A 20 -7.09 10.39 5.25
CA GLU A 20 -7.06 9.29 6.21
C GLU A 20 -7.64 8.00 5.59
N LEU A 21 -7.03 6.86 5.95
CA LEU A 21 -7.46 5.54 5.49
C LEU A 21 -8.65 5.05 6.30
N GLY A 22 -9.71 4.68 5.59
CA GLY A 22 -10.89 4.06 6.16
C GLY A 22 -10.79 2.54 6.18
N VAL A 23 -11.82 1.90 6.73
CA VAL A 23 -11.93 0.42 6.77
C VAL A 23 -11.90 -0.19 5.36
N ALA A 24 -12.44 0.51 4.36
CA ALA A 24 -12.41 0.08 2.96
C ALA A 24 -10.98 0.01 2.38
N ASP A 25 -10.07 0.87 2.84
CA ASP A 25 -8.69 0.92 2.34
C ASP A 25 -7.81 -0.18 2.94
N GLN A 26 -8.25 -0.84 4.03
CA GLN A 26 -7.50 -1.95 4.62
C GLN A 26 -7.30 -3.13 3.65
N ILE A 27 -8.23 -3.34 2.73
CA ILE A 27 -8.11 -4.37 1.68
C ILE A 27 -6.91 -4.05 0.78
N GLN A 28 -6.73 -2.77 0.43
CA GLN A 28 -5.62 -2.28 -0.41
C GLN A 28 -4.28 -2.41 0.31
N VAL A 29 -4.24 -2.03 1.60
CA VAL A 29 -3.04 -2.16 2.44
C VAL A 29 -2.62 -3.62 2.55
N LYS A 30 -3.56 -4.53 2.84
CA LYS A 30 -3.28 -5.97 2.90
C LYS A 30 -2.81 -6.53 1.57
N ALA A 31 -3.41 -6.10 0.46
CA ALA A 31 -2.98 -6.50 -0.88
C ALA A 31 -1.55 -6.01 -1.19
N ALA A 32 -1.19 -4.80 -0.77
CA ALA A 32 0.16 -4.26 -0.94
C ALA A 32 1.19 -5.04 -0.11
N VAL A 33 0.87 -5.37 1.14
CA VAL A 33 1.74 -6.19 2.01
C VAL A 33 1.93 -7.60 1.41
N ALA A 34 0.84 -8.23 0.95
CA ALA A 34 0.91 -9.53 0.30
C ALA A 34 1.75 -9.49 -0.98
N HIS A 35 1.63 -8.41 -1.76
CA HIS A 35 2.43 -8.23 -2.97
C HIS A 35 3.92 -8.10 -2.68
N MET A 36 4.31 -7.36 -1.64
CA MET A 36 5.71 -7.25 -1.21
C MET A 36 6.27 -8.61 -0.78
N GLN A 37 5.54 -9.31 0.10
CA GLN A 37 5.93 -10.62 0.61
C GLN A 37 6.08 -11.69 -0.48
N GLN A 38 5.22 -11.68 -1.51
CA GLN A 38 5.25 -12.67 -2.59
C GLN A 38 6.31 -12.39 -3.65
N SER A 39 6.64 -11.12 -3.88
CA SER A 39 7.57 -10.75 -4.95
C SER A 39 9.03 -10.97 -4.57
N GLY A 40 9.34 -11.17 -3.28
CA GLY A 40 10.72 -11.19 -2.77
C GLY A 40 11.43 -9.85 -2.96
N ASP A 41 10.67 -8.82 -3.32
CA ASP A 41 11.11 -7.52 -3.81
C ASP A 41 10.57 -6.47 -2.84
N ASP A 42 10.99 -6.59 -1.58
CA ASP A 42 10.61 -5.79 -0.40
C ASP A 42 11.13 -4.33 -0.47
N THR A 43 11.23 -3.79 -1.67
CA THR A 43 11.70 -2.44 -1.90
C THR A 43 10.55 -1.44 -1.80
N LEU A 44 10.84 -0.30 -1.20
CA LEU A 44 9.93 0.85 -1.16
C LEU A 44 9.42 1.24 -2.56
N ARG A 45 10.24 1.03 -3.59
CA ARG A 45 9.90 1.29 -4.99
C ARG A 45 8.79 0.36 -5.49
N SER A 46 8.81 -0.91 -5.14
CA SER A 46 7.77 -1.88 -5.52
C SER A 46 6.43 -1.47 -4.92
N LEU A 47 6.44 -1.11 -3.63
CA LEU A 47 5.27 -0.62 -2.91
C LEU A 47 4.69 0.65 -3.53
N LEU A 48 5.52 1.64 -3.87
CA LEU A 48 5.06 2.85 -4.54
C LEU A 48 4.44 2.59 -5.90
N LYS A 49 5.03 1.69 -6.71
CA LYS A 49 4.44 1.30 -8.00
C LYS A 49 3.06 0.68 -7.80
N PHE A 50 2.93 -0.25 -6.85
CA PHE A 50 1.66 -0.88 -6.53
C PHE A 50 0.60 0.15 -6.16
N ILE A 51 0.93 1.09 -5.26
CA ILE A 51 0.03 2.16 -4.84
C ILE A 51 -0.39 3.03 -6.02
N VAL A 52 0.53 3.45 -6.89
CA VAL A 52 0.19 4.30 -8.06
C VAL A 52 -0.66 3.54 -9.09
N THR A 53 -0.48 2.22 -9.23
CA THR A 53 -1.30 1.39 -10.10
C THR A 53 -2.66 1.02 -9.50
N SER A 54 -2.86 1.23 -8.20
CA SER A 54 -4.08 0.85 -7.50
C SER A 54 -5.28 1.72 -7.90
N GLU A 55 -6.45 1.09 -7.94
CA GLU A 55 -7.71 1.76 -8.31
C GLU A 55 -7.99 3.04 -7.51
N PRO A 56 -7.79 3.10 -6.17
CA PRO A 56 -8.05 4.31 -5.39
C PRO A 56 -7.17 5.49 -5.78
N PHE A 57 -5.97 5.24 -6.31
CA PHE A 57 -5.08 6.28 -6.78
C PHE A 57 -5.46 6.75 -8.20
N ARG A 58 -5.92 5.83 -9.05
CA ARG A 58 -6.32 6.13 -10.43
C ARG A 58 -7.67 6.83 -10.54
N THR A 59 -8.56 6.59 -9.57
CA THR A 59 -9.93 7.14 -9.54
C THR A 59 -10.03 8.39 -8.64
N LYS A 60 -8.91 9.10 -8.43
CA LYS A 60 -8.89 10.39 -7.72
C LYS A 60 -9.78 11.44 -8.38
#